data_AF-A0A9N9GHR5-F1
#
_entry.id   AF-A0A9N9GHR5-F1
#
_cell.length_a   1.000
_cell.length_b   1.000
_cell.length_c   1.000
_cell.angle_alpha   90.00
_cell.angle_beta   90.00
_cell.angle_gamma   90.00
#
_symmetry.space_group_name_H-M   'P 1'
#
loop_
_entity.id
_entity.type
_entity.pdbx_description
1 polymer ?
#
loop_
_entity_poly.entity_id
_entity_poly.type
_entity_poly.pdbx_seq_one_letter_code
_entity_poly.pdbx_strand_id
1 'polypeptide(L)'
;MSDENFTESRPPSYGSIGSTSAEHYKWDILILGATGWCAVFLVRKPTFFIFSKLISLKVSTSSILTLFFIGFIEELVRMGWLYYFVGEVDKFLMAYWLGLGWATGEAIFFIIQNFIELRWYRDDLEMDGSRYVEERSEIEEILGRPLTKISAWWGVMWRFSWIMIHIGFSCWIASISLLVYPAALIHGLLLVVWGYCLPSFGIPATSYGTLLISMTIFLIGLALFGQIV
;
A
#
# COMPACT_ATOMS: atom_id res chain seq x y z
N MET A 1 -16.83 -40.15 59.45
CA MET A 1 -16.74 -40.68 58.07
C MET A 1 -18.06 -40.31 57.41
N SER A 2 -18.06 -39.16 56.74
CA SER A 2 -19.21 -38.54 56.09
C SER A 2 -18.66 -37.94 54.81
N ASP A 3 -18.86 -38.66 53.71
CA ASP A 3 -18.26 -38.38 52.41
C ASP A 3 -18.90 -37.14 51.75
N GLU A 4 -18.02 -36.26 51.30
CA GLU A 4 -18.31 -35.05 50.53
C GLU A 4 -18.74 -35.43 49.11
N ASN A 5 -20.00 -35.15 48.76
CA ASN A 5 -20.47 -35.24 47.38
C ASN A 5 -20.03 -33.99 46.60
N PHE A 6 -18.89 -34.12 45.93
CA PHE A 6 -18.43 -33.26 44.85
C PHE A 6 -19.52 -33.19 43.77
N THR A 7 -20.17 -32.05 43.63
CA THR A 7 -21.03 -31.77 42.47
C THR A 7 -20.14 -31.24 41.35
N GLU A 8 -20.06 -32.03 40.28
CA GLU A 8 -19.41 -31.72 39.01
C GLU A 8 -19.83 -30.32 38.51
N SER A 9 -18.89 -29.39 38.55
CA SER A 9 -19.02 -28.13 37.82
C SER A 9 -18.91 -28.44 36.32
N ARG A 10 -20.01 -28.27 35.60
CA ARG A 10 -19.97 -28.28 34.13
C ARG A 10 -18.97 -27.22 33.67
N PRO A 11 -18.01 -27.54 32.79
CA PRO A 11 -17.12 -26.52 32.25
C PRO A 11 -17.94 -25.49 31.45
N PRO A 12 -17.59 -24.20 31.50
CA PRO A 12 -18.24 -23.20 30.68
C PRO A 12 -18.07 -23.55 29.20
N SER A 13 -19.20 -23.60 28.50
CA SER A 13 -19.27 -23.70 27.05
C SER A 13 -18.62 -22.47 26.42
N TYR A 14 -17.32 -22.56 26.15
CA TYR A 14 -16.62 -21.66 25.23
C TYR A 14 -16.78 -22.21 23.82
N GLY A 15 -17.90 -21.88 23.18
CA GLY A 15 -18.13 -22.27 21.80
C GLY A 15 -19.34 -21.60 21.17
N SER A 16 -19.06 -20.83 20.13
CA SER A 16 -19.96 -20.51 18.99
C SER A 16 -20.74 -19.19 18.91
N ILE A 17 -20.71 -18.28 19.89
CA ILE A 17 -21.39 -16.97 19.74
C ILE A 17 -20.41 -15.81 19.43
N GLY A 18 -19.10 -15.99 19.63
CA GLY A 18 -18.10 -14.93 19.45
C GLY A 18 -17.32 -14.93 18.12
N SER A 19 -17.46 -15.95 17.26
CA SER A 19 -16.64 -16.05 16.05
C SER A 19 -17.20 -15.25 14.88
N THR A 20 -18.53 -15.17 14.72
CA THR A 20 -19.16 -14.46 13.62
C THR A 20 -19.02 -12.94 13.77
N SER A 21 -19.25 -12.40 14.97
CA SER A 21 -19.12 -10.96 15.23
C SER A 21 -17.68 -10.45 15.06
N ALA A 22 -16.69 -11.21 15.53
CA ALA A 22 -15.28 -10.85 15.38
C ALA A 22 -14.79 -10.94 13.92
N GLU A 23 -15.32 -11.88 13.13
CA GLU A 23 -15.02 -11.98 11.70
C GLU A 23 -15.61 -10.80 10.91
N HIS A 24 -16.87 -10.45 11.15
CA HIS A 24 -17.50 -9.29 10.50
C HIS A 24 -16.71 -8.00 10.75
N TYR A 25 -16.25 -7.82 11.98
CA TYR A 25 -15.47 -6.66 12.37
C TYR A 25 -14.15 -6.51 11.57
N LYS A 26 -13.46 -7.61 11.25
CA LYS A 26 -12.21 -7.58 10.46
C LYS A 26 -12.47 -7.12 9.03
N TRP A 27 -13.55 -7.60 8.42
CA TRP A 27 -13.94 -7.22 7.06
C TRP A 27 -14.35 -5.76 6.97
N ASP A 28 -15.02 -5.25 8.01
CA ASP A 28 -15.39 -3.83 8.09
C ASP A 28 -14.15 -2.93 8.12
N ILE A 29 -13.14 -3.25 8.94
CA ILE A 29 -11.86 -2.52 8.95
C ILE A 29 -11.14 -2.61 7.60
N LEU A 30 -11.14 -3.80 6.99
CA LEU A 30 -10.48 -4.00 5.70
C LEU A 30 -11.13 -3.13 4.61
N ILE A 31 -12.46 -3.10 4.55
CA ILE A 31 -13.20 -2.23 3.63
C ILE A 31 -12.94 -0.76 3.95
N LEU A 32 -12.90 -0.39 5.22
CA LEU A 32 -12.55 0.97 5.65
C LEU A 32 -11.16 1.38 5.13
N GLY A 33 -10.16 0.51 5.27
CA GLY A 33 -8.81 0.75 4.73
C GLY A 33 -8.82 0.93 3.21
N ALA A 34 -9.54 0.07 2.49
CA ALA A 34 -9.66 0.17 1.02
C ALA A 34 -10.36 1.46 0.58
N THR A 35 -11.44 1.86 1.26
CA THR A 35 -12.14 3.12 0.98
C THR A 35 -11.27 4.35 1.30
N GLY A 36 -10.47 4.29 2.37
CA GLY A 36 -9.49 5.31 2.71
C GLY A 36 -8.48 5.53 1.59
N TRP A 37 -7.89 4.45 1.07
CA TRP A 37 -6.98 4.53 -0.08
C TRP A 37 -7.68 5.11 -1.33
N CYS A 38 -8.87 4.61 -1.66
CA CYS A 38 -9.64 5.11 -2.81
C CYS A 38 -9.95 6.62 -2.70
N ALA A 39 -10.32 7.10 -1.51
CA ALA A 39 -10.59 8.51 -1.28
C ALA A 39 -9.37 9.38 -1.57
N VAL A 40 -8.18 8.96 -1.08
CA VAL A 40 -6.94 9.70 -1.33
C VAL A 40 -6.51 9.61 -2.79
N PHE A 41 -6.70 8.45 -3.42
CA PHE A 41 -6.41 8.26 -4.84
C PHE A 41 -7.20 9.25 -5.73
N LEU A 42 -8.47 9.51 -5.40
CA LEU A 42 -9.30 10.49 -6.14
C LEU A 42 -8.78 11.93 -6.01
N VAL A 43 -8.13 12.28 -4.89
CA VAL A 43 -7.56 13.61 -4.64
C VAL A 43 -6.30 13.86 -5.47
N ARG A 44 -5.60 12.80 -5.93
CA ARG A 44 -4.34 12.89 -6.68
C ARG A 44 -4.43 13.78 -7.92
N LYS A 45 -5.44 13.60 -8.77
CA LYS A 45 -5.62 14.39 -10.01
C LYS A 45 -5.95 15.87 -9.72
N PRO A 46 -6.91 16.19 -8.82
CA PRO A 46 -7.12 17.56 -8.35
C PRO A 46 -5.84 18.23 -7.81
N THR A 47 -5.05 17.53 -6.99
CA THR A 47 -3.78 18.07 -6.48
C THR A 47 -2.79 18.41 -7.61
N PHE A 48 -2.66 17.54 -8.60
CA PHE A 48 -1.84 17.84 -9.78
C PHE A 48 -2.36 19.03 -10.58
N PHE A 49 -3.68 19.13 -10.77
CA PHE A 49 -4.29 20.27 -11.45
C PHE A 49 -4.02 21.59 -10.71
N ILE A 50 -4.12 21.59 -9.37
CA ILE A 50 -3.80 22.76 -8.56
C ILE A 50 -2.35 23.19 -8.78
N PHE A 51 -1.37 22.29 -8.66
CA PHE A 51 0.04 22.66 -8.86
C PHE A 51 0.35 23.12 -10.28
N SER A 52 -0.18 22.42 -11.28
CA SER A 52 0.14 22.69 -12.69
C SER A 52 -0.59 23.90 -13.27
N LYS A 53 -1.87 24.11 -12.90
CA LYS A 53 -2.72 25.17 -13.48
C LYS A 53 -2.92 26.36 -12.56
N LEU A 54 -3.13 26.13 -11.26
CA LEU A 54 -3.39 27.23 -10.34
C LEU A 54 -2.08 27.91 -9.90
N ILE A 55 -1.06 27.12 -9.57
CA ILE A 55 0.27 27.62 -9.17
C ILE A 55 1.20 27.81 -10.39
N SER A 56 0.79 27.34 -11.58
CA SER A 56 1.54 27.47 -12.83
C SER A 56 2.98 26.90 -12.77
N LEU A 57 3.17 25.84 -11.99
CA LEU A 57 4.47 25.17 -11.89
C LEU A 57 4.76 24.33 -13.14
N LYS A 58 6.05 24.11 -13.42
CA LYS A 58 6.47 23.16 -14.47
C LYS A 58 5.84 21.79 -14.22
N VAL A 59 5.46 21.08 -15.29
CA VAL A 59 4.81 19.76 -15.21
C VAL A 59 5.63 18.77 -14.37
N SER A 60 6.94 18.71 -14.57
CA SER A 60 7.83 17.83 -13.80
C SER A 60 7.79 18.12 -12.29
N THR A 61 7.85 19.40 -11.93
CA THR A 61 7.81 19.85 -10.52
C THR A 61 6.43 19.62 -9.92
N SER A 62 5.37 19.87 -10.69
CA SER A 62 3.98 19.65 -10.27
C SER A 62 3.75 18.18 -9.92
N SER A 63 4.20 17.26 -10.78
CA SER A 63 4.07 15.82 -10.54
C SER A 63 4.86 15.34 -9.32
N ILE A 64 6.10 15.81 -9.12
CA ILE A 64 6.90 15.47 -7.93
C ILE A 64 6.19 15.95 -6.66
N LEU A 65 5.74 17.21 -6.65
CA LEU A 65 5.02 17.77 -5.51
C LEU A 65 3.68 17.08 -5.26
N THR A 66 2.95 16.69 -6.30
CA THR A 66 1.73 15.88 -6.15
C THR A 66 2.03 14.54 -5.49
N LEU A 67 3.00 13.78 -5.99
CA LEU A 67 3.33 12.47 -5.43
C LEU A 67 3.76 12.58 -3.96
N PHE A 68 4.61 13.55 -3.67
CA PHE A 68 5.06 13.82 -2.31
C PHE A 68 3.88 14.20 -1.39
N PHE A 69 3.06 15.17 -1.81
CA PHE A 69 1.92 15.64 -1.01
C PHE A 69 0.83 14.59 -0.81
N ILE A 70 0.62 13.73 -1.80
CA ILE A 70 -0.33 12.61 -1.69
C ILE A 70 0.14 11.61 -0.63
N GLY A 71 1.44 11.30 -0.55
CA GLY A 71 1.96 10.48 0.55
C GLY A 71 1.62 11.05 1.92
N PHE A 72 1.66 12.38 2.09
CA PHE A 72 1.21 13.03 3.33
C PHE A 72 -0.28 12.87 3.58
N ILE A 73 -1.12 13.12 2.56
CA ILE A 73 -2.57 12.97 2.69
C ILE A 73 -2.92 11.52 3.06
N GLU A 74 -2.26 10.53 2.45
CA GLU A 74 -2.49 9.11 2.75
C GLU A 74 -2.30 8.80 4.24
N GLU A 75 -1.19 9.26 4.83
CA GLU A 75 -0.92 9.04 6.24
C GLU A 75 -1.86 9.81 7.17
N LEU A 76 -2.28 11.03 6.80
CA LEU A 76 -3.24 11.80 7.59
C LEU A 76 -4.63 11.15 7.61
N VAL A 77 -5.10 10.67 6.45
CA VAL A 77 -6.37 9.93 6.37
C VAL A 77 -6.29 8.62 7.15
N ARG A 78 -5.16 7.92 7.06
CA ARG A 78 -4.93 6.69 7.83
C ARG A 78 -4.96 6.95 9.33
N MET A 79 -4.27 7.99 9.79
CA MET A 79 -4.33 8.42 11.19
C MET A 79 -5.77 8.74 11.61
N GLY A 80 -6.51 9.45 10.75
CA GLY A 80 -7.93 9.74 10.98
C GLY A 80 -8.73 8.47 11.25
N TRP A 81 -8.60 7.44 10.41
CA TRP A 81 -9.31 6.17 10.59
C TRP A 81 -8.84 5.39 11.81
N LEU A 82 -7.52 5.31 12.04
CA LEU A 82 -6.99 4.59 13.19
C LEU A 82 -7.53 5.17 14.50
N TYR A 83 -7.53 6.49 14.65
CA TYR A 83 -7.93 7.16 15.89
C TYR A 83 -9.43 7.37 16.06
N TYR A 84 -10.19 7.42 14.97
CA TYR A 84 -11.65 7.52 15.04
C TYR A 84 -12.28 6.28 15.70
N PHE A 85 -11.68 5.09 15.51
CA PHE A 85 -12.18 3.81 16.02
C PHE A 85 -11.35 3.21 17.18
N VAL A 86 -10.49 4.00 17.85
CA VAL A 86 -9.60 3.54 18.94
C VAL A 86 -10.31 2.89 20.13
N GLY A 87 -11.62 3.12 20.30
CA GLY A 87 -12.39 2.62 21.45
C GLY A 87 -12.95 1.20 21.32
N GLU A 88 -12.99 0.62 20.12
CA GLU A 88 -13.82 -0.57 19.87
C GLU A 88 -13.03 -1.89 19.77
N VAL A 89 -11.71 -1.82 19.62
CA VAL A 89 -10.88 -2.98 19.20
C VAL A 89 -9.47 -2.89 19.76
N ASP A 90 -8.82 -4.05 19.82
CA ASP A 90 -7.37 -4.12 19.89
C ASP A 90 -6.70 -3.26 18.80
N LYS A 91 -5.78 -2.39 19.24
CA LYS A 91 -5.08 -1.42 18.39
C LYS A 91 -4.23 -2.10 17.33
N PHE A 92 -3.62 -3.23 17.66
CA PHE A 92 -2.82 -3.98 16.70
C PHE A 92 -3.70 -4.58 15.61
N LEU A 93 -4.79 -5.25 15.98
CA LEU A 93 -5.74 -5.82 15.02
C LEU A 93 -6.30 -4.75 14.07
N MET A 94 -6.71 -3.60 14.61
CA MET A 94 -7.16 -2.45 13.82
C MET A 94 -6.08 -2.01 12.82
N ALA A 95 -4.84 -1.80 13.29
CA ALA A 95 -3.74 -1.38 12.43
C ALA A 95 -3.43 -2.39 11.31
N TYR A 96 -3.42 -3.68 11.65
CA TYR A 96 -3.11 -4.75 10.70
C TYR A 96 -4.15 -4.83 9.58
N TRP A 97 -5.44 -4.91 9.94
CA TRP A 97 -6.52 -5.03 8.95
C TRP A 97 -6.73 -3.74 8.16
N LEU A 98 -6.54 -2.58 8.78
CA LEU A 98 -6.63 -1.31 8.07
C LEU A 98 -5.51 -1.19 7.03
N GLY A 99 -4.28 -1.52 7.41
CA GLY A 99 -3.13 -1.53 6.50
C GLY A 99 -3.29 -2.54 5.37
N LEU A 100 -3.82 -3.73 5.66
CA LEU A 100 -4.14 -4.74 4.65
C LEU A 100 -5.24 -4.26 3.69
N GLY A 101 -6.28 -3.61 4.22
CA GLY A 101 -7.32 -2.96 3.42
C GLY A 101 -6.77 -1.89 2.49
N TRP A 102 -5.87 -1.04 3.01
CA TRP A 102 -5.17 -0.02 2.22
C TRP A 102 -4.41 -0.63 1.03
N ALA A 103 -3.60 -1.65 1.31
CA ALA A 103 -2.85 -2.37 0.29
C ALA A 103 -3.75 -3.12 -0.70
N THR A 104 -4.91 -3.60 -0.25
CA THR A 104 -5.90 -4.27 -1.10
C THR A 104 -6.52 -3.30 -2.09
N GLY A 105 -6.93 -2.11 -1.64
CA GLY A 105 -7.44 -1.05 -2.51
C GLY A 105 -6.44 -0.68 -3.61
N GLU A 106 -5.18 -0.52 -3.22
CA GLU A 106 -4.10 -0.24 -4.17
C GLU A 106 -3.87 -1.37 -5.16
N ALA A 107 -3.80 -2.61 -4.68
CA ALA A 107 -3.55 -3.78 -5.52
C ALA A 107 -4.65 -3.96 -6.58
N ILE A 108 -5.91 -3.77 -6.21
CA ILE A 108 -7.05 -3.88 -7.14
C ILE A 108 -6.93 -2.82 -8.25
N PHE A 109 -6.69 -1.56 -7.89
CA PHE A 109 -6.52 -0.51 -8.88
C PHE A 109 -5.38 -0.82 -9.85
N PHE A 110 -4.26 -1.30 -9.33
CA PHE A 110 -3.12 -1.63 -10.15
C PHE A 110 -3.34 -2.83 -11.05
N ILE A 111 -4.06 -3.84 -10.60
CA ILE A 111 -4.45 -4.98 -11.42
C ILE A 111 -5.33 -4.49 -12.58
N ILE A 112 -6.33 -3.64 -12.30
CA ILE A 112 -7.19 -3.04 -13.31
C ILE A 112 -6.37 -2.22 -14.31
N GLN A 113 -5.45 -1.38 -13.83
CA GLN A 113 -4.57 -0.58 -14.68
C GLN A 113 -3.72 -1.46 -15.60
N ASN A 114 -3.08 -2.52 -15.08
CA ASN A 114 -2.29 -3.45 -15.89
C ASN A 114 -3.14 -4.14 -16.96
N PHE A 115 -4.38 -4.54 -16.64
CA PHE A 115 -5.27 -5.15 -17.63
C PHE A 115 -5.67 -4.18 -18.75
N ILE A 116 -5.90 -2.90 -18.41
CA ILE A 116 -6.20 -1.86 -19.40
C ILE A 116 -4.99 -1.63 -20.32
N GLU A 117 -3.79 -1.52 -19.74
CA GLU A 117 -2.55 -1.34 -20.50
C GLU A 117 -2.24 -2.55 -21.40
N LEU A 118 -2.42 -3.77 -20.91
CA LEU A 118 -2.26 -5.00 -21.70
C LEU A 118 -3.28 -5.09 -22.84
N ARG A 119 -4.52 -4.65 -22.61
CA ARG A 119 -5.54 -4.61 -23.66
C ARG A 119 -5.13 -3.67 -24.78
N TRP A 120 -4.70 -2.44 -24.44
CA TRP A 120 -4.23 -1.49 -25.45
C TRP A 120 -3.03 -2.05 -26.23
N TYR A 121 -2.09 -2.68 -25.53
CA TYR A 121 -0.95 -3.34 -26.18
C TYR A 121 -1.37 -4.45 -27.15
N ARG A 122 -2.35 -5.29 -26.79
CA ARG A 122 -2.86 -6.34 -27.68
C ARG A 122 -3.59 -5.73 -28.90
N ASP A 123 -4.44 -4.74 -28.65
CA ASP A 123 -5.22 -4.09 -29.70
C ASP A 123 -4.29 -3.40 -30.72
N ASP A 124 -3.14 -2.85 -30.27
CA ASP A 124 -2.12 -2.28 -31.16
C ASP A 124 -1.31 -3.35 -31.93
N LEU A 125 -0.97 -4.47 -31.29
CA LEU A 125 -0.31 -5.61 -31.97
C LEU A 125 -1.19 -6.23 -33.07
N GLU A 126 -2.51 -6.25 -32.85
CA GLU A 126 -3.49 -6.71 -33.85
C GLU A 126 -3.65 -5.73 -35.02
N MET A 127 -3.37 -4.43 -34.82
CA MET A 127 -3.50 -3.41 -35.86
C MET A 127 -2.25 -3.22 -36.73
N ASP A 128 -1.03 -3.37 -36.19
CA ASP A 128 0.24 -3.50 -36.94
C ASP A 128 1.40 -3.70 -35.95
N GLY A 129 1.67 -4.95 -35.54
CA GLY A 129 2.72 -5.27 -34.57
C GLY A 129 4.16 -4.89 -34.97
N SER A 130 4.36 -4.34 -36.18
CA SER A 130 5.65 -3.82 -36.63
C SER A 130 6.06 -2.54 -35.88
N ARG A 131 5.11 -1.66 -35.59
CA ARG A 131 5.37 -0.32 -35.03
C ARG A 131 5.99 -0.36 -33.63
N TYR A 132 5.51 -1.26 -32.77
CA TYR A 132 6.05 -1.44 -31.41
C TYR A 132 7.46 -2.05 -31.41
N VAL A 133 7.73 -2.95 -32.34
CA VAL A 133 9.07 -3.54 -32.49
C VAL A 133 10.04 -2.50 -33.05
N GLU A 134 9.59 -1.68 -34.00
CA GLU A 134 10.36 -0.61 -34.62
C GLU A 134 10.66 0.51 -33.61
N GLU A 135 9.66 1.05 -32.90
CA GLU A 135 9.84 2.04 -31.83
C GLU A 135 10.76 1.52 -30.72
N ARG A 136 10.61 0.25 -30.32
CA ARG A 136 11.50 -0.37 -29.35
C ARG A 136 12.94 -0.42 -29.87
N SER A 137 13.14 -0.80 -31.13
CA SER A 137 14.46 -0.88 -31.75
C SER A 137 15.13 0.49 -31.89
N GLU A 138 14.36 1.52 -32.26
CA GLU A 138 14.83 2.91 -32.36
C GLU A 138 15.28 3.43 -30.98
N ILE A 139 14.51 3.13 -29.93
CA ILE A 139 14.86 3.53 -28.57
C ILE A 139 16.10 2.75 -28.08
N GLU A 140 16.21 1.46 -28.38
CA GLU A 140 17.40 0.65 -28.06
C GLU A 140 18.65 1.16 -28.80
N GLU A 141 18.50 1.62 -30.05
CA GLU A 141 19.56 2.24 -30.86
C GLU A 141 20.00 3.60 -30.29
N ILE A 142 19.05 4.49 -29.98
CA ILE A 142 19.33 5.81 -29.37
C ILE A 142 19.99 5.64 -28.00
N LEU A 143 19.53 4.68 -27.19
CA LEU A 143 20.07 4.43 -25.86
C LEU A 143 21.36 3.60 -25.87
N GLY A 144 21.72 3.00 -27.01
CA GLY A 144 22.89 2.12 -27.15
C GLY A 144 22.84 0.89 -26.23
N ARG A 145 21.66 0.48 -25.74
CA ARG A 145 21.48 -0.64 -24.82
C ARG A 145 20.11 -1.28 -24.99
N PRO A 146 19.98 -2.62 -24.82
CA PRO A 146 18.69 -3.29 -24.91
C PRO A 146 17.75 -2.80 -23.81
N LEU A 147 16.48 -2.57 -24.15
CA LEU A 147 15.46 -2.21 -23.17
C LEU A 147 15.22 -3.44 -22.29
N THR A 148 15.35 -3.25 -20.98
CA THR A 148 15.23 -4.35 -20.02
C THR A 148 13.85 -5.00 -20.13
N LYS A 149 13.82 -6.30 -20.44
CA LYS A 149 12.60 -7.10 -20.34
C LYS A 149 12.12 -7.07 -18.89
N ILE A 150 11.00 -6.38 -18.64
CA ILE A 150 10.39 -6.29 -17.32
C ILE A 150 9.73 -7.64 -17.02
N SER A 151 10.39 -8.46 -16.21
CA SER A 151 9.79 -9.70 -15.70
C SER A 151 8.59 -9.40 -14.81
N ALA A 152 7.54 -10.21 -14.90
CA ALA A 152 6.38 -10.16 -14.00
C ALA A 152 6.78 -10.29 -12.52
N TRP A 153 7.94 -10.89 -12.23
CA TRP A 153 8.54 -10.96 -10.90
C TRP A 153 8.67 -9.59 -10.22
N TRP A 154 9.04 -8.54 -10.96
CA TRP A 154 9.20 -7.21 -10.41
C TRP A 154 7.87 -6.63 -9.93
N GLY A 155 6.77 -6.95 -10.63
CA GLY A 155 5.43 -6.60 -10.20
C GLY A 155 5.04 -7.28 -8.88
N VAL A 156 5.33 -8.57 -8.72
CA VAL A 156 5.08 -9.30 -7.47
C VAL A 156 5.86 -8.70 -6.30
N MET A 157 7.15 -8.44 -6.51
CA MET A 157 8.02 -7.89 -5.47
C MET A 157 7.56 -6.50 -5.01
N TRP A 158 7.09 -5.70 -5.96
CA TRP A 158 6.51 -4.40 -5.69
C TRP A 158 5.26 -4.48 -4.81
N ARG A 159 4.34 -5.42 -5.11
CA ARG A 159 3.12 -5.63 -4.30
C ARG A 159 3.45 -6.05 -2.88
N PHE A 160 4.38 -6.98 -2.73
CA PHE A 160 4.78 -7.46 -1.42
C PHE A 160 5.38 -6.32 -0.58
N SER A 161 6.20 -5.47 -1.20
CA SER A 161 6.78 -4.29 -0.54
C SER A 161 5.70 -3.31 -0.08
N TRP A 162 4.71 -3.02 -0.92
CA TRP A 162 3.61 -2.11 -0.54
C TRP A 162 2.72 -2.65 0.56
N ILE A 163 2.39 -3.95 0.54
CA ILE A 163 1.62 -4.59 1.61
C ILE A 163 2.34 -4.41 2.95
N MET A 164 3.65 -4.68 2.99
CA MET A 164 4.47 -4.51 4.18
C MET A 164 4.51 -3.05 4.65
N ILE A 165 4.64 -2.09 3.73
CA ILE A 165 4.63 -0.65 4.04
C ILE A 165 3.31 -0.23 4.68
N HIS A 166 2.16 -0.56 4.08
CA HIS A 166 0.88 -0.09 4.57
C HIS A 166 0.54 -0.69 5.93
N ILE A 167 0.84 -1.97 6.15
CA ILE A 167 0.68 -2.59 7.47
C ILE A 167 1.65 -1.94 8.46
N GLY A 168 2.93 -1.80 8.12
CA GLY A 168 3.95 -1.23 8.99
C GLY A 168 3.63 0.20 9.42
N PHE A 169 3.26 1.09 8.49
CA PHE A 169 2.86 2.46 8.81
C PHE A 169 1.57 2.52 9.63
N SER A 170 0.59 1.64 9.35
CA SER A 170 -0.61 1.54 10.18
C SER A 170 -0.24 1.20 11.63
N CYS A 171 0.70 0.26 11.83
CA CYS A 171 1.19 -0.09 13.16
C CYS A 171 1.94 1.08 13.83
N TRP A 172 2.81 1.78 13.09
CA TRP A 172 3.54 2.94 13.62
C TRP A 172 2.57 3.99 14.16
N ILE A 173 1.61 4.40 13.33
CA ILE A 173 0.65 5.45 13.66
C ILE A 173 -0.29 5.00 14.79
N ALA A 174 -0.73 3.74 14.80
CA ALA A 174 -1.61 3.23 15.85
C ALA A 174 -0.91 3.12 17.21
N SER A 175 0.40 2.82 17.22
CA SER A 175 1.20 2.76 18.45
C SER A 175 1.48 4.15 18.99
N ILE A 176 1.98 5.06 18.13
CA ILE A 176 2.34 6.43 18.50
C ILE A 176 1.90 7.37 17.36
N SER A 177 0.92 8.25 17.63
CA SER A 177 0.38 9.18 16.63
C SER A 177 1.44 10.08 16.00
N LEU A 178 2.47 10.45 16.76
CA LEU A 178 3.58 11.27 16.28
C LEU A 178 4.38 10.60 15.14
N LEU A 179 4.31 9.27 15.01
CA LEU A 179 4.95 8.56 13.91
C LEU A 179 4.26 8.78 12.56
N VAL A 180 3.12 9.49 12.51
CA VAL A 180 2.51 9.94 11.25
C VAL A 180 3.44 10.84 10.45
N TYR A 181 4.25 11.69 11.09
CA TYR A 181 5.17 12.60 10.41
C TYR A 181 6.30 11.86 9.67
N PRO A 182 7.08 10.97 10.33
CA PRO A 182 8.08 10.18 9.62
C PRO A 182 7.44 9.20 8.61
N ALA A 183 6.27 8.61 8.91
CA ALA A 183 5.56 7.78 7.95
C ALA A 183 5.20 8.58 6.68
N ALA A 184 4.65 9.78 6.83
CA ALA A 184 4.25 10.65 5.72
C ALA A 184 5.44 11.07 4.86
N LEU A 185 6.55 11.42 5.51
CA LEU A 185 7.78 11.77 4.82
C LEU A 185 8.32 10.60 4.00
N ILE A 186 8.46 9.42 4.61
CA ILE A 186 8.98 8.23 3.93
C ILE A 186 8.04 7.81 2.80
N HIS A 187 6.73 7.82 3.04
CA HIS A 187 5.75 7.44 2.03
C HIS A 187 5.78 8.39 0.83
N GLY A 188 5.74 9.70 1.07
CA GLY A 188 5.84 10.71 0.02
C GLY A 188 7.13 10.58 -0.79
N LEU A 189 8.27 10.34 -0.13
CA LEU A 189 9.54 10.11 -0.81
C LEU A 189 9.52 8.83 -1.65
N LEU A 190 8.97 7.72 -1.13
CA LEU A 190 8.87 6.47 -1.88
C LEU A 190 7.99 6.62 -3.13
N LEU A 191 6.88 7.35 -3.05
CA LEU A 191 6.04 7.66 -4.22
C LEU A 191 6.82 8.45 -5.28
N VAL A 192 7.62 9.43 -4.87
CA VAL A 192 8.48 10.21 -5.79
C VAL A 192 9.58 9.32 -6.39
N VAL A 193 10.26 8.51 -5.59
CA VAL A 193 11.31 7.59 -6.04
C VAL A 193 10.76 6.61 -7.07
N TRP A 194 9.60 6.02 -6.83
CA TRP A 194 8.96 5.12 -7.81
C TRP A 194 8.49 5.85 -9.07
N GLY A 195 8.01 7.10 -8.94
CA GLY A 195 7.59 7.90 -10.08
C GLY A 195 8.73 8.40 -10.98
N TYR A 196 9.93 8.62 -10.43
CA TYR A 196 11.00 9.36 -11.11
C TYR A 196 12.38 8.71 -11.12
N CYS A 197 12.69 7.86 -10.14
CA CYS A 197 14.02 7.27 -10.01
C CYS A 197 14.13 5.89 -10.69
N LEU A 198 13.01 5.29 -11.10
CA LEU A 198 12.98 4.02 -11.83
C LEU A 198 13.78 4.06 -13.15
N PRO A 199 13.71 5.13 -13.98
CA PRO A 199 14.56 5.26 -15.17
C PRO A 199 16.06 5.43 -14.87
N SER A 200 16.40 5.98 -13.70
CA SER A 200 17.78 6.31 -13.32
C SER A 200 18.54 5.14 -12.71
N PHE A 201 17.92 4.40 -11.78
CA PHE A 201 18.59 3.30 -11.06
C PHE A 201 18.25 1.91 -11.62
N GLY A 202 17.21 1.81 -12.46
CA GLY A 202 16.72 0.56 -13.00
C GLY A 202 15.83 -0.20 -12.01
N ILE A 203 14.95 -1.03 -12.59
CA ILE A 203 13.90 -1.76 -11.87
C ILE A 203 14.45 -2.65 -10.73
N PRO A 204 15.53 -3.43 -10.92
CA PRO A 204 16.03 -4.30 -9.84
C PRO A 204 16.49 -3.51 -8.61
N ALA A 205 17.31 -2.48 -8.81
CA ALA A 205 17.85 -1.68 -7.71
C ALA A 205 16.74 -0.98 -6.92
N THR A 206 15.79 -0.35 -7.63
CA THR A 206 14.62 0.29 -6.99
C THR A 206 13.74 -0.73 -6.25
N SER A 207 13.53 -1.91 -6.82
CA SER A 207 12.70 -2.95 -6.20
C SER A 207 13.33 -3.52 -4.93
N TYR A 208 14.62 -3.88 -4.97
CA TYR A 208 15.32 -4.40 -3.78
C TYR A 208 15.48 -3.35 -2.69
N GLY A 209 15.80 -2.10 -3.06
CA GLY A 209 15.87 -1.00 -2.10
C GLY A 209 14.53 -0.76 -1.41
N THR A 210 13.44 -0.75 -2.17
CA THR A 210 12.09 -0.63 -1.61
C THR A 210 11.73 -1.81 -0.73
N LEU A 211 12.08 -3.03 -1.13
CA LEU A 211 11.82 -4.24 -0.34
C LEU A 211 12.52 -4.16 1.03
N LEU A 212 13.80 -3.78 1.08
CA LEU A 212 14.53 -3.63 2.33
C LEU A 212 13.88 -2.58 3.24
N ILE A 213 13.56 -1.41 2.69
CA ILE A 213 12.89 -0.32 3.44
C ILE A 213 11.53 -0.79 3.97
N SER A 214 10.71 -1.43 3.12
CA SER A 214 9.39 -1.93 3.48
C SER A 214 9.44 -2.99 4.57
N MET A 215 10.39 -3.91 4.49
CA MET A 215 10.59 -4.95 5.50
C MET A 215 11.01 -4.33 6.84
N THR A 216 11.92 -3.36 6.84
CA THR A 216 12.30 -2.64 8.06
C THR A 216 11.11 -1.92 8.69
N ILE A 217 10.31 -1.20 7.90
CA ILE A 217 9.10 -0.50 8.38
C ILE A 217 8.11 -1.49 9.00
N PHE A 218 7.85 -2.59 8.32
CA PHE A 218 6.96 -3.65 8.77
C PHE A 218 7.43 -4.28 10.08
N LEU A 219 8.70 -4.68 10.17
CA LEU A 219 9.27 -5.28 11.37
C LEU A 219 9.27 -4.32 12.56
N ILE A 220 9.61 -3.05 12.36
CA ILE A 220 9.49 -2.03 13.42
C ILE A 220 8.03 -1.95 13.88
N GLY A 221 7.07 -1.95 12.95
CA GLY A 221 5.64 -1.94 13.26
C GLY A 221 5.21 -3.13 14.12
N LEU A 222 5.68 -4.34 13.81
CA LEU A 222 5.40 -5.53 14.61
C LEU A 222 6.06 -5.47 16.00
N ALA A 223 7.30 -4.98 16.08
CA ALA A 223 8.02 -4.84 17.34
C ALA A 223 7.36 -3.84 18.29
N LEU A 224 6.77 -2.75 17.77
CA LEU A 224 6.02 -1.76 18.56
C LEU A 224 4.80 -2.35 19.29
N PHE A 225 4.31 -3.51 18.85
CA PHE A 225 3.21 -4.26 19.48
C PHE A 225 3.66 -5.58 20.13
N GLY A 226 4.98 -5.81 20.25
CA GLY A 226 5.53 -7.02 20.87
C GLY A 226 5.22 -8.32 20.12
N GLN A 227 4.90 -8.25 18.81
CA GLN A 227 4.58 -9.43 18.00
C GLN A 227 5.83 -10.20 17.55
N ILE A 228 6.99 -9.55 17.61
CA ILE A 228 8.29 -10.15 17.38
C ILE A 228 9.21 -9.72 18.52
N VAL A 229 9.90 -10.69 19.13
CA VAL A 229 10.89 -10.54 20.21
C VAL A 229 12.18 -11.16 19.73
#